data_AF-A0A535LIF9-F1
#
_entry.id   AF-A0A535LIF9-F1
#
_cell.length_a   1.000
_cell.length_b   1.000
_cell.length_c   1.000
_cell.angle_alpha   90.00
_cell.angle_beta   90.00
_cell.angle_gamma   90.00
#
_symmetry.space_group_name_H-M   'P 1'
#
loop_
_entity.id
_entity.type
_entity.pdbx_description
1 polymer ?
#
loop_
_entity_poly.entity_id
_entity_poly.type
_entity_poly.pdbx_seq_one_letter_code
_entity_poly.pdbx_strand_id
1 'polypeptide(L)' 'MVEYALILALVALIVIVALIATGGQLINLFSNISATMCNYHVGC' A
#
# COMPACT_ATOMS: atom_id res chain seq x y z
N MET A 1 16.66 -11.12 -27.05
CA MET A 1 16.59 -11.49 -25.61
C MET A 1 16.71 -10.30 -24.66
N VAL A 2 17.40 -9.21 -25.02
CA VAL A 2 17.56 -8.00 -24.18
C VAL A 2 16.26 -7.19 -23.99
N GLU A 3 15.46 -7.03 -25.05
CA GLU A 3 14.24 -6.22 -24.99
C GLU A 3 13.21 -6.74 -23.98
N TYR A 4 13.15 -8.06 -23.79
CA TYR A 4 12.24 -8.70 -22.84
C TYR A 4 12.65 -8.44 -21.37
N ALA A 5 13.96 -8.33 -21.10
CA ALA A 5 14.46 -8.01 -19.77
C ALA A 5 14.16 -6.55 -19.38
N LEU A 6 14.22 -5.63 -20.35
CA LEU A 6 13.90 -4.22 -20.13
C LEU A 6 12.41 -4.03 -19.77
N ILE A 7 11.52 -4.72 -20.48
CA ILE A 7 10.08 -4.69 -20.19
C ILE A 7 9.80 -5.26 -18.80
N LEU A 8 10.43 -6.39 -18.45
CA LEU A 8 10.26 -7.01 -17.13
C LEU A 8 10.72 -6.08 -16.00
N ALA A 9 11.85 -5.37 -16.19
CA ALA A 9 12.34 -4.40 -15.22
C ALA A 9 11.36 -3.23 -15.02
N LEU A 10 10.75 -2.74 -16.10
CA LEU A 10 9.75 -1.66 -16.03
C LEU A 10 8.50 -2.12 -15.27
N VAL A 11 7.99 -3.32 -15.57
CA VAL A 11 6.83 -3.91 -14.87
C VAL A 11 7.12 -4.07 -13.38
N ALA A 12 8.30 -4.59 -13.03
CA ALA A 12 8.70 -4.76 -11.64
C ALA A 12 8.72 -3.43 -10.89
N LEU A 13 9.26 -2.36 -11.50
CA LEU A 13 9.26 -1.01 -10.92
C LEU A 13 7.84 -0.53 -10.63
N ILE A 14 6.93 -0.64 -11.61
CA ILE A 14 5.53 -0.20 -11.46
C ILE A 14 4.85 -0.94 -10.31
N VAL A 15 5.04 -2.26 -10.21
CA VAL A 15 4.46 -3.09 -9.14
C VAL A 15 5.01 -2.65 -7.77
N ILE A 16 6.31 -2.39 -7.65
CA ILE A 16 6.93 -1.93 -6.39
C ILE A 16 6.33 -0.59 -5.95
N VAL A 17 6.22 0.38 -6.87
CA VAL A 17 5.64 1.70 -6.55
C VAL A 17 4.18 1.58 -6.12
N ALA A 18 3.39 0.75 -6.83
CA ALA A 18 2.00 0.50 -6.48
C ALA A 18 1.84 -0.14 -5.09
N LEU A 19 2.70 -1.10 -4.74
CA LEU A 19 2.71 -1.72 -3.42
C LEU A 19 3.05 -0.72 -2.31
N ILE A 20 4.06 0.14 -2.53
CA ILE A 20 4.46 1.16 -1.54
C ILE A 20 3.32 2.17 -1.33
N ALA A 21 2.73 2.67 -2.41
CA ALA A 21 1.61 3.63 -2.34
C ALA A 21 0.40 3.02 -1.61
N THR A 22 0.02 1.80 -1.99
CA THR A 22 -1.12 1.09 -1.37
C THR A 22 -0.85 0.78 0.10
N GLY A 23 0.37 0.35 0.45
CA GLY A 23 0.77 0.06 1.83
C GLY A 23 0.66 1.30 2.75
N GLY A 24 1.09 2.47 2.26
CA GLY A 24 0.94 3.73 2.99
C GLY A 24 -0.52 4.11 3.23
N GLN A 25 -1.39 3.93 2.23
CA GLN A 25 -2.84 4.16 2.38
C GLN A 25 -3.47 3.21 3.39
N LEU A 26 -3.05 1.94 3.40
CA LEU A 26 -3.57 0.93 4.32
C LEU A 26 -3.28 1.30 5.78
N ILE A 27 -2.06 1.75 6.09
CA ILE A 27 -1.67 2.18 7.45
C ILE A 27 -2.54 3.33 7.92
N ASN A 28 -2.75 4.34 7.06
CA ASN A 28 -3.59 5.49 7.37
C ASN A 28 -5.05 5.06 7.61
N LEU A 29 -5.58 4.11 6.83
CA LEU A 29 -6.92 3.57 7.01
C LEU A 29 -7.05 2.88 8.38
N PHE A 30 -6.13 1.98 8.72
CA PHE A 30 -6.15 1.28 10.00
C PHE A 30 -6.01 2.24 11.19
N SER A 31 -5.15 3.25 11.09
CA SER A 31 -5.02 4.27 12.14
C SER A 31 -6.28 5.12 12.30
N ASN A 32 -7.00 5.41 11.21
CA ASN A 32 -8.25 6.13 11.26
C ASN A 32 -9.35 5.26 11.89
N ILE A 33 -9.45 3.98 11.49
CA ILE A 33 -10.40 3.03 12.06
C ILE A 33 -10.17 2.89 13.57
N SER A 34 -8.93 2.68 14.02
CA SER A 34 -8.64 2.54 15.45
C SER A 34 -8.97 3.80 16.25
N ALA A 35 -8.61 4.99 15.74
CA ALA A 35 -8.98 6.24 16.37
C ALA A 35 -10.51 6.42 16.45
N THR A 36 -11.22 6.04 15.39
CA THR A 36 -12.68 6.09 15.32
C THR A 36 -13.29 5.16 16.37
N MET A 37 -12.87 3.88 16.41
CA MET A 37 -13.36 2.92 17.40
C MET A 37 -13.14 3.38 18.84
N CYS A 38 -12.00 4.02 19.11
CA CYS A 38 -11.70 4.59 20.43
C CYS A 38 -12.63 5.76 20.78
N ASN A 39 -12.90 6.68 19.84
CA ASN A 39 -13.83 7.79 20.04
C ASN A 39 -15.26 7.32 20.36
N TYR A 40 -15.67 6.18 19.79
CA TYR A 40 -17.00 5.60 20.02
C TYR A 40 -17.02 4.55 21.14
N HIS A 41 -15.91 4.35 21.87
CA HIS A 41 -15.77 3.34 22.94
C HIS A 41 -16.18 1.92 22.50
N VAL A 42 -15.88 1.56 21.25
CA VAL A 42 -16.15 0.23 20.68
C VAL A 42 -14.83 -0.51 20.47
N GLY A 43 -14.22 -1.01 21.55
CA GLY A 43 -13.02 -1.85 21.49
C GLY A 43 -11.70 -1.16 21.84
N CYS A 44 -11.74 -0.04 22.56
CA CYS A 44 -10.61 0.59 23.24
C CYS A 44 -11.03 0.97 24.66
#